data_AF-A0A1G0WE38-F1
#
_entry.id   AF-A0A1G0WE38-F1
#
_cell.length_a   1.000
_cell.length_b   1.000
_cell.length_c   1.000
_cell.angle_alpha   90.00
_cell.angle_beta   90.00
_cell.angle_gamma   90.00
#
_symmetry.space_group_name_H-M   'P 1'
#
loop_
_entity.id
_entity.type
_entity.pdbx_description
1 polymer ?
#
loop_
_entity_poly.entity_id
_entity_poly.type
_entity_poly.pdbx_seq_one_letter_code
_entity_poly.pdbx_strand_id
1 'polypeptide(L)'
;MARKEEIVNTFFEDPERYSLCNLSDHILSLQAECSWPTEAEALERHGLILAKKNLDIGTGNGAFLCRMAERHPEKQFIGIETNKERITRAQHTAKK
;
A
#
# COMPACT_ATOMS: atom_id res chain seq x y z
N MET A 1 22.99 23.39 26.21
CA MET A 1 21.62 23.53 25.69
C MET A 1 21.46 22.57 24.52
N ALA A 2 20.69 21.50 24.67
CA ALA A 2 20.32 20.65 23.53
C ALA A 2 19.32 21.42 22.67
N ARG A 3 19.57 21.51 21.35
CA ARG A 3 18.55 22.00 20.41
C ARG A 3 17.39 21.02 20.47
N LYS A 4 16.19 21.50 20.78
CA LYS A 4 14.96 20.77 20.42
C LYS A 4 14.97 20.69 18.91
N GLU A 5 15.13 19.49 18.37
CA GLU A 5 14.81 19.24 16.97
C GLU A 5 13.33 19.60 16.79
N GLU A 6 13.05 20.63 16.01
CA GLU A 6 11.69 20.84 15.50
C GLU A 6 11.35 19.61 14.69
N ILE A 7 10.39 18.82 15.18
CA ILE A 7 9.80 17.74 14.40
C ILE A 7 9.06 18.45 13.27
N VAL A 8 9.71 18.54 12.12
CA VAL A 8 9.05 18.96 10.88
C VAL A 8 8.17 17.77 10.49
N ASN A 9 6.90 17.79 10.89
CA ASN A 9 5.93 16.83 10.39
C ASN A 9 5.90 16.97 8.87
N THR A 10 6.44 15.97 8.16
CA THR A 10 6.31 15.92 6.72
C THR A 10 4.83 15.71 6.37
N PHE A 11 4.45 16.03 5.12
CA PHE A 11 3.08 15.82 4.62
C PHE A 11 2.55 14.39 4.86
N PHE A 12 3.46 13.41 4.98
CA PHE A 12 3.19 11.99 5.22
C PHE A 12 3.34 11.53 6.67
N GLU A 13 3.75 12.42 7.58
CA GLU A 13 3.95 12.13 9.00
C GLU A 13 3.02 12.93 9.90
N ASP A 14 2.16 13.80 9.34
CA ASP A 14 1.18 14.59 10.08
C ASP A 14 0.10 13.69 10.73
N PRO A 15 0.11 13.52 12.06
CA PRO A 15 -0.83 12.66 12.77
C PRO A 15 -2.29 13.13 12.64
N GLU A 16 -2.53 14.44 12.47
CA GLU A 16 -3.89 14.97 12.33
C GLU A 16 -4.53 14.51 11.02
N ARG A 17 -3.72 14.35 9.98
CA ARG A 17 -4.17 13.80 8.70
C ARG A 17 -4.52 12.31 8.79
N TYR A 18 -3.88 11.59 9.70
CA TYR A 18 -4.15 10.18 9.97
C TYR A 18 -5.18 9.97 11.10
N SER A 19 -5.72 11.02 11.72
CA SER A 19 -6.84 10.93 12.68
C SER A 19 -8.09 10.28 12.07
N LEU A 20 -8.18 10.24 10.74
CA LEU A 20 -9.20 9.55 9.96
C LEU A 20 -8.70 8.23 9.36
N CYS A 21 -7.77 7.52 10.03
CA CYS A 21 -7.11 6.33 9.48
C CYS A 21 -8.10 5.27 8.97
N ASN A 22 -9.22 5.07 9.67
CA ASN A 22 -10.28 4.16 9.25
C ASN A 22 -10.98 4.58 7.96
N LEU A 23 -11.30 5.87 7.80
CA LEU A 23 -11.91 6.38 6.59
C LEU A 23 -10.92 6.31 5.42
N SER A 24 -9.67 6.70 5.64
CA SER A 24 -8.62 6.60 4.62
C SER A 24 -8.40 5.15 4.19
N ASP A 25 -8.38 4.20 5.13
CA ASP A 25 -8.24 2.77 4.85
C ASP A 25 -9.41 2.20 4.06
N HIS A 26 -10.63 2.64 4.40
CA HIS A 26 -11.83 2.25 3.65
C HIS A 26 -11.78 2.79 2.21
N ILE A 27 -11.38 4.05 2.03
CA ILE A 27 -11.19 4.64 0.70
C ILE A 27 -10.16 3.86 -0.11
N LEU A 28 -9.01 3.49 0.47
CA LEU A 28 -7.98 2.71 -0.22
C LEU A 28 -8.50 1.34 -0.68
N SER A 29 -9.27 0.67 0.19
CA SER A 29 -9.90 -0.62 -0.17
C SER A 29 -10.91 -0.46 -1.32
N LEU A 30 -11.76 0.57 -1.26
CA LEU A 30 -12.72 0.88 -2.32
C LEU A 30 -12.01 1.25 -3.63
N GLN A 31 -10.92 2.00 -3.58
CA GLN A 31 -10.13 2.33 -4.76
C GLN A 31 -9.58 1.07 -5.44
N ALA A 32 -9.00 0.15 -4.65
CA ALA A 32 -8.52 -1.12 -5.17
C ALA A 32 -9.65 -1.99 -5.75
N GLU A 33 -10.86 -1.91 -5.19
CA GLU A 33 -12.05 -2.56 -5.75
C GLU A 33 -12.49 -1.94 -7.07
N CYS A 34 -12.58 -0.62 -7.14
CA CYS A 34 -13.04 0.10 -8.32
C CYS A 34 -12.04 0.06 -9.49
N SER A 35 -10.73 0.03 -9.21
CA SER A 35 -9.71 -0.03 -10.27
C SER A 35 -9.48 -1.45 -10.81
N TRP A 36 -9.95 -2.46 -10.08
CA TRP A 36 -9.88 -3.86 -10.48
C TRP A 36 -10.98 -4.24 -11.49
N PRO A 37 -10.68 -5.06 -12.52
CA PRO A 37 -9.38 -5.62 -12.89
C PRO A 37 -8.56 -4.73 -13.83
N THR A 38 -9.12 -3.62 -14.30
CA THR A 38 -8.57 -2.79 -15.38
C THR A 38 -7.11 -2.38 -15.14
N GLU A 39 -6.77 -1.98 -13.92
CA GLU A 39 -5.41 -1.56 -13.57
C GLU A 39 -4.44 -2.75 -13.49
N ALA A 40 -4.88 -3.91 -13.01
CA ALA A 40 -4.09 -5.14 -13.02
C ALA A 40 -3.71 -5.55 -14.44
N GLU A 41 -4.67 -5.52 -15.36
CA GLU A 41 -4.43 -5.84 -16.77
C GLU A 41 -3.49 -4.82 -17.44
N ALA A 42 -3.57 -3.55 -17.04
CA ALA A 42 -2.62 -2.55 -17.49
C ALA A 42 -1.19 -2.88 -17.02
N LEU A 43 -0.99 -3.24 -15.76
CA LEU A 43 0.33 -3.63 -15.24
C LEU A 43 0.87 -4.89 -15.92
N GLU A 44 0.02 -5.89 -16.16
CA GLU A 44 0.36 -7.13 -16.88
C GLU A 44 0.91 -6.84 -18.27
N ARG A 45 0.23 -5.97 -19.03
CA ARG A 45 0.67 -5.55 -20.37
C ARG A 45 2.00 -4.82 -20.37
N HIS A 46 2.37 -4.15 -19.27
CA HIS A 46 3.54 -3.30 -19.18
C HIS A 46 4.70 -3.91 -18.37
N GLY A 47 4.80 -5.24 -18.33
CA GLY A 47 5.99 -5.93 -17.87
C GLY A 47 5.81 -6.77 -16.61
N LEU A 48 4.68 -6.64 -15.91
CA LEU A 48 4.41 -7.48 -14.73
C LEU A 48 4.35 -8.97 -15.08
N ILE A 49 3.90 -9.33 -16.29
CA ILE A 49 3.85 -10.72 -16.73
C ILE A 49 5.24 -11.39 -16.72
N LEU A 50 6.29 -10.63 -17.06
CA LEU A 50 7.68 -11.10 -17.09
C LEU A 50 8.38 -10.96 -15.73
N ALA A 51 7.89 -10.07 -14.87
CA ALA A 51 8.45 -9.86 -13.54
C ALA A 51 8.19 -11.07 -12.64
N LYS A 52 9.26 -11.55 -11.99
CA LYS A 52 9.19 -12.58 -10.94
C LYS A 52 9.02 -11.97 -9.54
N LYS A 53 9.49 -10.73 -9.36
CA LYS A 53 9.46 -9.99 -8.10
C LYS A 53 8.94 -8.60 -8.37
N ASN A 54 7.96 -8.16 -7.61
CA ASN A 54 7.30 -6.87 -7.74
C ASN A 54 7.44 -6.09 -6.44
N LEU A 55 7.80 -4.82 -6.55
CA LEU A 55 7.91 -3.89 -5.43
C LEU A 55 6.85 -2.80 -5.59
N ASP A 56 5.99 -2.67 -4.60
CA ASP A 56 4.95 -1.66 -4.51
C ASP A 56 5.36 -0.59 -3.47
N ILE A 57 5.51 0.65 -3.92
CA ILE A 57 5.99 1.77 -3.10
C ILE A 57 4.80 2.67 -2.79
N GLY A 58 4.46 2.80 -1.50
CA GLY A 58 3.22 3.42 -1.08
C GLY A 58 2.06 2.42 -1.12
N THR A 59 2.31 1.18 -0.67
CA THR A 59 1.34 0.08 -0.74
C THR A 59 0.07 0.30 0.07
N GLY A 60 0.07 1.32 0.94
CA GLY A 60 -1.08 1.67 1.77
C GLY A 60 -1.47 0.50 2.66
N ASN A 61 -2.73 0.09 2.57
CA ASN A 61 -3.27 -1.03 3.33
C ASN A 61 -3.11 -2.40 2.64
N GLY A 62 -2.35 -2.45 1.54
CA GLY A 62 -2.04 -3.67 0.79
C GLY A 62 -3.19 -4.25 -0.03
N ALA A 63 -4.37 -3.61 -0.10
CA ALA A 63 -5.55 -4.18 -0.76
C ALA A 63 -5.29 -4.55 -2.24
N PHE A 64 -4.68 -3.64 -3.01
CA PHE A 64 -4.34 -3.91 -4.41
C PHE A 64 -3.19 -4.93 -4.54
N LEU A 65 -2.14 -4.78 -3.73
CA LEU A 65 -0.97 -5.67 -3.74
C LEU A 65 -1.35 -7.12 -3.47
N CYS A 66 -2.20 -7.38 -2.48
CA CYS A 66 -2.67 -8.72 -2.15
C CYS A 66 -3.50 -9.32 -3.27
N ARG A 67 -4.39 -8.56 -3.93
CA ARG A 67 -5.13 -9.03 -5.11
C ARG A 67 -4.20 -9.41 -6.27
N MET A 68 -3.13 -8.64 -6.48
CA MET A 68 -2.12 -8.99 -7.48
C MET A 68 -1.36 -10.26 -7.11
N ALA A 69 -1.04 -10.45 -5.83
CA ALA A 69 -0.41 -11.67 -5.32
C ALA A 69 -1.31 -12.90 -5.45
N GLU A 70 -2.61 -12.76 -5.16
CA GLU A 70 -3.61 -13.83 -5.36
C GLU A 70 -3.77 -14.18 -6.85
N ARG A 71 -3.77 -13.18 -7.73
CA ARG A 71 -3.88 -13.38 -9.18
C ARG A 71 -2.65 -14.02 -9.80
N HIS A 72 -1.46 -13.77 -9.25
CA HIS A 72 -0.17 -14.29 -9.73
C HIS A 72 0.58 -15.00 -8.60
N PRO A 73 0.10 -16.17 -8.14
CA PRO A 73 0.65 -16.87 -6.98
C PRO A 73 2.09 -17.37 -7.20
N GLU A 74 2.56 -17.43 -8.44
CA GLU A 74 3.92 -17.83 -8.80
C GLU A 74 4.94 -16.68 -8.65
N LYS A 75 4.49 -15.44 -8.42
CA LYS A 75 5.34 -14.25 -8.30
C LYS A 75 5.50 -13.84 -6.83
N GLN A 76 6.59 -13.13 -6.56
CA GLN A 76 6.82 -12.51 -5.25
C GLN A 76 6.37 -11.04 -5.27
N PHE A 77 5.63 -10.63 -4.25
CA PHE A 77 5.20 -9.24 -4.07
C PHE A 77 5.71 -8.69 -2.74
N ILE A 78 6.23 -7.46 -2.76
CA ILE A 78 6.79 -6.75 -1.60
C ILE A 78 6.17 -5.36 -1.58
N GLY A 79 5.58 -4.97 -0.44
CA GLY A 79 5.03 -3.63 -0.24
C GLY A 79 5.88 -2.80 0.72
N ILE A 80 6.09 -1.52 0.40
CA ILE A 80 6.72 -0.53 1.26
C ILE A 80 5.70 0.55 1.61
N GLU A 81 5.61 0.89 2.89
CA GLU A 81 4.76 1.94 3.42
C GLU A 81 5.47 2.60 4.61
N THR A 82 5.28 3.90 4.82
CA THR A 82 5.91 4.65 5.92
C THR A 82 4.99 4.76 7.13
N ASN A 83 3.67 4.74 6.92
CA ASN A 83 2.70 4.78 8.00
C ASN A 83 2.56 3.41 8.70
N LYS A 84 2.97 3.35 9.97
CA LYS A 84 2.97 2.12 10.78
C LYS A 84 1.60 1.45 10.92
N GLU A 85 0.52 2.22 11.02
CA GLU A 85 -0.83 1.66 11.12
C GLU A 85 -1.23 0.98 9.82
N ARG A 86 -0.91 1.60 8.67
CA ARG A 86 -1.17 1.02 7.34
C ARG A 86 -0.35 -0.25 7.11
N ILE A 87 0.92 -0.28 7.51
CA ILE A 87 1.73 -1.51 7.52
C ILE A 87 1.01 -2.62 8.31
N THR A 88 0.49 -2.31 9.49
CA THR A 88 -0.21 -3.28 10.33
C THR A 88 -1.48 -3.82 9.62
N ARG A 89 -2.23 -2.95 8.95
CA ARG A 89 -3.40 -3.36 8.15
C ARG A 89 -3.00 -4.20 6.94
N ALA A 90 -1.97 -3.80 6.20
CA ALA A 90 -1.44 -4.56 5.07
C ALA A 90 -0.98 -5.97 5.47
N GLN A 91 -0.33 -6.10 6.63
CA GLN A 91 0.03 -7.40 7.20
C GLN A 91 -1.19 -8.26 7.55
N HIS A 92 -2.31 -7.67 7.97
CA HIS A 92 -3.55 -8.41 8.17
C HIS A 92 -4.19 -8.82 6.85
N THR A 93 -4.21 -7.94 5.84
CA THR A 93 -4.71 -8.26 4.50
C THR A 93 -3.94 -9.42 3.87
N ALA A 94 -2.60 -9.41 3.96
CA ALA A 94 -1.75 -10.44 3.37
C ALA A 94 -1.79 -11.81 4.08
N LYS A 95 -2.38 -11.89 5.29
CA LYS A 95 -2.52 -13.13 6.05
C LYS A 95 -3.89 -13.80 5.89
N LYS A 96 -4.83 -13.13 5.23
CA LYS A 96 -6.13 -13.72 4.87
C LYS A 96 -5.95 -14.68 3.70
#